data_AF-A0A7X8ANN4-F1
#
_entry.id   AF-A0A7X8ANN4-F1
#
_cell.length_a   1.000
_cell.length_b   1.000
_cell.length_c   1.000
_cell.angle_alpha   90.00
_cell.angle_beta   90.00
_cell.angle_gamma   90.00
#
_symmetry.space_group_name_H-M   'P 1'
#
loop_
_entity.id
_entity.type
_entity.pdbx_description
1 polymer ?
#
loop_
_entity_poly.entity_id
_entity_poly.type
_entity_poly.pdbx_seq_one_letter_code
_entity_poly.pdbx_strand_id
1 'polypeptide(L)'
;MTGTCRQPRRWRAALSALLDGETSAATADAVAAHLRRCPDCAAWFDEARTMTRELRLASLAAPDLAPRVIGVVEAHLCGCHTGGPCECTDCQCPDCTCGRGRTA
;
A
#
# COMPACT_ATOMS: atom_id res chain seq x y z
N MET A 1 -12.30 -35.73 -7.15
CA MET A 1 -12.93 -34.92 -6.08
C MET A 1 -12.28 -33.55 -6.09
N THR A 2 -12.92 -32.58 -6.75
CA THR A 2 -12.56 -31.15 -6.72
C THR A 2 -12.80 -30.66 -5.29
N GLY A 3 -11.74 -30.63 -4.49
CA GLY A 3 -11.83 -30.28 -3.09
C GLY A 3 -11.89 -28.76 -2.93
N THR A 4 -13.11 -28.23 -2.77
CA THR A 4 -13.32 -26.84 -2.40
C THR A 4 -12.48 -26.48 -1.17
N CYS A 5 -11.74 -25.37 -1.25
CA CYS A 5 -10.92 -24.91 -0.14
C CYS A 5 -11.79 -24.62 1.10
N ARG A 6 -11.41 -25.19 2.27
CA ARG A 6 -12.13 -24.93 3.53
C ARG A 6 -11.84 -23.56 4.15
N GLN A 7 -10.75 -22.90 3.77
CA GLN A 7 -10.33 -21.60 4.32
C GLN A 7 -9.76 -20.66 3.24
N PRO A 8 -10.52 -20.36 2.16
CA PRO A 8 -9.99 -19.67 0.99
C PRO A 8 -9.44 -18.29 1.35
N ARG A 9 -10.09 -17.53 2.24
CA ARG A 9 -9.62 -16.19 2.65
C ARG A 9 -8.26 -16.24 3.33
N ARG A 10 -8.04 -17.18 4.25
CA ARG A 10 -6.75 -17.33 4.96
C ARG A 10 -5.63 -17.67 3.99
N TRP A 11 -5.86 -18.65 3.12
CA TRP A 11 -4.84 -19.08 2.16
C TRP A 11 -4.55 -18.01 1.11
N ARG A 12 -5.57 -17.33 0.58
CA ARG A 12 -5.40 -16.21 -0.35
C ARG A 12 -4.69 -15.02 0.29
N ALA A 13 -4.95 -14.71 1.56
CA ALA A 13 -4.22 -13.68 2.29
C ALA A 13 -2.73 -14.02 2.44
N ALA A 14 -2.40 -15.26 2.83
CA ALA A 14 -1.00 -15.69 2.92
C ALA A 14 -0.28 -15.68 1.57
N LEU A 15 -0.98 -16.07 0.50
CA LEU A 15 -0.45 -16.05 -0.86
C LEU A 15 -0.29 -14.61 -1.39
N SER A 16 -1.18 -13.68 -1.04
CA SER A 16 -1.03 -12.26 -1.36
C SER A 16 0.22 -11.69 -0.68
N ALA A 17 0.36 -11.92 0.63
CA ALA A 17 1.55 -11.48 1.38
C ALA A 17 2.84 -12.00 0.74
N LEU A 18 2.85 -13.25 0.23
CA LEU A 18 3.99 -13.79 -0.51
C LEU A 18 4.28 -13.02 -1.82
N LEU A 19 3.26 -12.58 -2.57
CA LEU A 19 3.44 -11.77 -3.78
C LEU A 19 4.02 -10.39 -3.47
N ASP A 20 3.64 -9.83 -2.33
CA ASP A 20 4.03 -8.50 -1.86
C ASP A 20 5.37 -8.50 -1.12
N GLY A 21 5.93 -9.68 -0.82
CA GLY A 21 7.18 -9.83 -0.07
C GLY A 21 7.01 -9.64 1.44
N GLU A 22 5.78 -9.76 1.94
CA GLU A 22 5.42 -9.58 3.34
C GLU A 22 5.43 -10.91 4.12
N THR A 23 5.50 -10.79 5.45
CA THR A 23 5.37 -11.96 6.33
C THR A 23 3.89 -12.32 6.52
N SER A 24 3.57 -13.62 6.57
CA SER A 24 2.21 -14.10 6.86
C SER A 24 2.20 -15.07 8.03
N ALA A 25 1.02 -15.29 8.62
CA ALA A 25 0.84 -16.28 9.68
C ALA A 25 1.02 -17.74 9.22
N ALA A 26 0.95 -18.02 7.91
CA ALA A 26 1.26 -19.33 7.35
C ALA A 26 2.72 -19.37 6.91
N THR A 27 3.43 -20.45 7.26
CA THR A 27 4.80 -20.67 6.80
C THR A 27 4.85 -20.97 5.30
N ALA A 28 5.99 -20.71 4.66
CA ALA A 28 6.19 -21.01 3.24
C ALA A 28 5.91 -22.50 2.91
N ASP A 29 6.36 -23.41 3.79
CA ASP A 29 6.11 -24.85 3.65
C ASP A 29 4.62 -25.21 3.72
N ALA A 30 3.87 -24.57 4.64
CA ALA A 30 2.43 -24.79 4.77
C ALA A 30 1.68 -24.29 3.52
N VAL A 31 2.08 -23.14 2.99
CA VAL A 31 1.52 -22.58 1.74
C VAL A 31 1.84 -23.50 0.57
N ALA A 32 3.09 -23.94 0.41
CA ALA A 32 3.49 -24.86 -0.65
C ALA A 32 2.75 -26.21 -0.56
N ALA A 33 2.59 -26.75 0.65
CA ALA A 33 1.82 -27.97 0.89
C ALA A 33 0.34 -27.81 0.55
N HIS A 34 -0.22 -26.62 0.78
CA HIS A 34 -1.60 -26.32 0.42
C HIS A 34 -1.79 -26.22 -1.09
N LEU A 35 -0.92 -25.50 -1.81
CA LEU A 35 -0.98 -25.36 -3.27
C LEU A 35 -0.91 -26.71 -3.99
N ARG A 36 -0.12 -27.67 -3.47
CA ARG A 36 -0.08 -29.04 -4.00
C ARG A 36 -1.40 -29.82 -3.86
N ARG A 37 -2.30 -29.40 -2.97
CA ARG A 37 -3.52 -30.15 -2.59
C ARG A 37 -4.81 -29.41 -2.92
N CYS A 38 -4.76 -28.11 -3.17
CA CYS A 38 -5.95 -27.29 -3.41
C CYS A 38 -5.89 -26.60 -4.78
N PRO A 39 -6.57 -27.17 -5.79
CA PRO A 39 -6.55 -26.61 -7.15
C PRO A 39 -7.18 -25.21 -7.23
N ASP A 40 -8.21 -24.92 -6.41
CA ASP A 40 -8.87 -23.61 -6.38
C ASP A 40 -7.93 -22.48 -5.94
N CYS A 41 -7.09 -22.76 -4.94
CA CYS A 41 -6.10 -21.80 -4.46
C CYS A 41 -4.89 -21.71 -5.39
N ALA A 42 -4.52 -22.80 -6.06
CA ALA A 42 -3.48 -22.78 -7.10
C ALA A 42 -3.90 -21.93 -8.32
N ALA A 43 -5.10 -22.16 -8.85
CA ALA A 43 -5.63 -21.39 -9.96
C ALA A 43 -5.75 -19.90 -9.63
N TRP A 44 -6.29 -19.58 -8.45
CA TRP A 44 -6.35 -18.18 -7.99
C TRP A 44 -4.96 -17.55 -7.86
N PHE A 45 -3.97 -18.29 -7.37
CA PHE A 45 -2.62 -17.75 -7.18
C PHE A 45 -1.92 -17.49 -8.51
N ASP A 46 -2.12 -18.34 -9.52
CA ASP A 46 -1.58 -18.13 -10.85
C ASP A 46 -2.18 -16.90 -11.54
N GLU A 47 -3.49 -16.67 -11.38
CA GLU A 47 -4.16 -15.45 -11.83
C GLU A 47 -3.60 -14.21 -11.13
N ALA A 48 -3.55 -14.22 -9.79
CA ALA A 48 -3.02 -13.12 -9.00
C ALA A 48 -1.57 -12.79 -9.37
N ARG A 49 -0.71 -13.81 -9.53
CA ARG A 49 0.70 -13.65 -9.92
C ARG A 49 0.85 -13.03 -11.30
N THR A 50 -0.02 -13.40 -12.24
CA THR A 50 -0.05 -12.81 -13.59
C THR A 50 -0.41 -11.33 -13.51
N MET A 51 -1.50 -10.98 -12.81
CA MET A 51 -1.92 -9.60 -12.60
C MET A 51 -0.84 -8.76 -11.90
N THR A 52 -0.24 -9.27 -10.82
CA THR A 52 0.85 -8.57 -10.11
C THR A 52 2.04 -8.29 -11.03
N ARG A 53 2.42 -9.24 -11.89
CA ARG A 53 3.50 -9.05 -12.85
C ARG A 53 3.15 -7.96 -13.87
N GLU A 54 1.94 -8.00 -14.42
CA GLU A 54 1.47 -7.01 -15.38
C GLU A 54 1.44 -5.60 -14.76
N LEU A 55 0.89 -5.47 -13.56
CA LEU A 55 0.83 -4.19 -12.83
C LEU A 55 2.22 -3.63 -12.50
N ARG A 56 3.20 -4.49 -12.15
CA ARG A 56 4.59 -4.05 -11.90
C ARG A 56 5.31 -3.56 -13.14
N LEU A 57 4.99 -4.14 -14.31
CA LEU A 57 5.57 -3.75 -15.59
C LEU A 57 4.82 -2.60 -16.26
N ALA A 58 3.60 -2.31 -15.83
CA ALA A 58 2.83 -1.19 -16.34
C ALA A 58 3.56 0.11 -16.01
N SER A 59 4.16 0.73 -17.03
CA SER A 59 4.54 2.13 -16.96
C SER A 59 3.25 2.94 -16.97
N LEU A 60 2.80 3.35 -15.78
CA LEU A 60 1.74 4.32 -15.68
C LEU A 60 2.36 5.64 -16.15
N ALA A 61 2.05 6.08 -17.37
CA ALA A 61 2.23 7.46 -17.80
C ALA A 61 1.27 8.36 -17.01
N ALA A 62 1.46 8.38 -15.69
CA ALA A 62 0.68 9.15 -14.75
C ALA A 62 1.36 10.51 -14.55
N PRO A 63 0.58 11.57 -14.30
CA PRO A 63 1.15 12.84 -13.87
C PRO A 63 1.96 12.63 -12.59
N ASP A 64 3.06 13.37 -12.42
CA ASP A 64 3.78 13.41 -11.17
C ASP A 64 2.89 14.06 -10.09
N LEU A 65 2.40 13.23 -9.18
CA LEU A 65 1.57 13.67 -8.05
C LEU A 65 2.41 13.91 -6.79
N ALA A 66 3.72 13.64 -6.80
CA ALA A 66 4.56 13.77 -5.62
C ALA A 66 4.47 15.17 -4.97
N PRO A 67 4.55 16.28 -5.73
CA PRO A 67 4.42 17.62 -5.13
C PRO A 67 3.06 17.83 -4.44
N ARG A 68 1.97 17.29 -5.01
CA ARG A 68 0.62 17.45 -4.43
C ARG A 68 0.45 16.62 -3.17
N VAL A 69 0.94 15.37 -3.16
CA VAL A 69 0.83 14.46 -2.00
C VAL A 69 1.67 15.00 -0.84
N ILE A 70 2.92 15.40 -1.12
CA ILE A 70 3.81 15.97 -0.10
C ILE A 70 3.19 17.23 0.50
N GLY A 71 2.70 18.16 -0.33
CA GLY A 71 2.09 19.40 0.17
C GLY A 71 0.89 19.17 1.09
N VAL A 72 0.06 18.15 0.83
CA VAL A 72 -1.08 17.80 1.71
C VAL A 72 -0.60 17.25 3.05
N VAL A 73 0.41 16.37 3.05
CA VAL A 73 0.99 15.80 4.29
C VAL A 73 1.65 16.89 5.13
N GLU A 74 2.45 17.76 4.50
CA GLU A 74 3.10 18.88 5.18
C GLU A 74 2.08 19.85 5.78
N ALA A 75 0.98 20.14 5.07
CA ALA A 75 -0.10 20.96 5.62
C ALA A 75 -0.76 20.30 6.83
N HIS A 76 -0.91 18.97 6.84
CA HIS A 76 -1.51 18.24 7.96
C HIS A 76 -0.59 18.12 9.19
N LEU A 77 0.72 18.00 8.96
CA LEU A 77 1.73 17.93 10.01
C LEU A 77 2.13 19.31 10.55
N CYS A 78 1.76 20.39 9.86
CA CYS A 78 2.08 21.75 10.26
C CYS A 78 1.51 22.06 11.66
N GLY A 79 2.36 22.61 12.53
CA GLY A 79 2.00 23.02 13.88
C GLY A 79 0.78 23.94 13.96
N CYS A 80 0.49 24.73 12.91
CA CYS A 80 -0.69 25.60 12.89
C CYS A 80 -2.03 24.86 12.99
N HIS A 81 -2.12 23.60 12.54
CA HIS A 81 -3.34 22.79 12.68
C HIS A 81 -3.40 22.02 14.01
N THR A 82 -2.25 21.77 14.63
CA THR A 82 -2.12 20.97 15.85
C THR A 82 -1.83 21.81 17.11
N GLY A 83 -1.72 23.13 16.96
CA GLY A 83 -1.41 24.08 18.04
C GLY A 83 0.08 24.22 18.38
N GLY A 84 0.98 23.66 17.56
CA GLY A 84 2.44 23.73 17.71
C GLY A 84 3.14 24.77 16.81
N PRO A 85 4.47 24.92 16.92
CA PRO A 85 5.25 25.80 16.06
C PRO A 85 5.27 25.32 14.60
N CYS A 86 5.37 26.27 13.66
CA CYS A 86 5.37 26.00 12.23
C CYS A 86 6.80 25.77 11.72
N GLU A 87 7.07 24.56 11.22
CA GLU A 87 8.40 24.15 10.72
C GLU A 87 8.43 24.01 9.19
N CYS A 88 7.38 24.43 8.48
CA CYS A 88 7.28 24.29 7.04
C CYS A 88 8.20 25.29 6.31
N THR A 89 8.93 24.83 5.29
CA THR A 89 9.79 25.70 4.45
C THR A 89 9.01 26.35 3.29
N ASP A 90 8.00 25.67 2.74
CA ASP A 90 7.08 26.21 1.73
C ASP A 90 5.62 25.93 2.13
N CYS A 91 4.95 26.91 2.74
CA CYS A 91 3.61 26.71 3.31
C CYS A 91 2.52 26.75 2.22
N GLN A 92 1.89 25.59 1.97
CA GLN A 92 0.79 25.41 1.00
C GLN A 92 -0.61 25.33 1.65
N CYS A 93 -0.75 25.64 2.96
CA CYS A 93 -2.01 25.55 3.68
C CYS A 93 -2.93 26.77 3.41
N PRO A 94 -4.25 26.58 3.20
CA PRO A 94 -5.17 27.67 2.85
C PRO A 94 -5.34 28.73 3.96
N ASP A 95 -5.21 28.35 5.24
CA ASP A 95 -5.42 29.24 6.40
C ASP A 95 -4.13 29.54 7.20
N CYS A 96 -2.96 29.34 6.59
CA CYS A 96 -1.67 29.46 7.26
C CYS A 96 -1.44 30.85 7.91
N THR A 97 -0.93 30.88 9.14
CA THR A 97 -0.51 32.11 9.86
C THR A 97 1.01 32.29 9.91
N CYS A 98 1.81 31.32 9.42
CA CYS A 98 3.27 31.28 9.56
C CYS A 98 4.04 32.45 8.91
N GLY A 99 3.37 33.32 8.14
CA GLY A 99 3.94 34.55 7.55
C GLY A 99 3.41 35.86 8.15
N ARG A 100 2.39 35.85 9.02
CA ARG A 100 1.76 37.08 9.56
C ARG A 100 2.57 37.77 10.67
N GLY A 101 3.72 37.20 11.06
CA GLY A 101 4.65 37.76 12.05
C GLY A 101 6.08 38.03 11.53
N ARG A 102 6.37 37.83 10.24
CA ARG A 102 7.67 38.20 9.65
C ARG A 102 7.63 39.63 9.12
N THR A 103 7.51 40.59 10.03
CA THR A 103 8.00 41.95 9.75
C THR A 103 9.53 41.92 9.83
N ALA A 104 10.15 42.40 8.75
CA ALA A 104 11.57 42.69 8.50
C ALA A 104 12.57 42.44 9.65
#